data_AF-A0A954G839-F1
#
_entry.id   AF-A0A954G839-F1
#
_cell.length_a   1.000
_cell.length_b   1.000
_cell.length_c   1.000
_cell.angle_alpha   90.00
_cell.angle_beta   90.00
_cell.angle_gamma   90.00
#
_symmetry.space_group_name_H-M   'P 1'
#
loop_
_entity.id
_entity.type
_entity.pdbx_description
1 polymer ?
#
loop_
_entity_poly.entity_id
_entity_poly.type
_entity_poly.pdbx_seq_one_letter_code
_entity_poly.pdbx_strand_id
1 'polypeptide(L)'
;VDVNMDEAGSLLVHLFLINVTQLGFSIVLGILFLMWVYRMCRNAHCVGDGKPTVSPSWAAGVYLIPVLNMWKPYLIMKEIYEAFRQRPSDSKVLPLWWTAWVLSSAVGCFTSHYMSRAETVGELLVASRWAIALDTSLIVLNVAAALMIYVVNEASVEWYEVTQYNDLGVYWELV
;
A
#
# COMPACT_ATOMS: atom_id res chain seq x y z
N VAL A 1 -11.59 -41.30 -9.55
CA VAL A 1 -10.15 -41.02 -9.73
C VAL A 1 -9.58 -41.03 -8.33
N ASP A 2 -8.96 -42.14 -7.92
CA ASP A 2 -8.35 -42.25 -6.59
C ASP A 2 -7.05 -41.47 -6.60
N VAL A 3 -7.04 -40.32 -5.93
CA VAL A 3 -5.82 -39.55 -5.69
C VAL A 3 -4.99 -40.34 -4.69
N ASN A 4 -3.74 -40.67 -5.07
CA ASN A 4 -2.85 -41.41 -4.20
C ASN A 4 -2.54 -40.58 -2.93
N MET A 5 -2.52 -41.20 -1.74
CA MET A 5 -2.28 -40.49 -0.47
C MET A 5 -0.94 -39.73 -0.47
N ASP A 6 0.06 -40.25 -1.17
CA ASP A 6 1.37 -39.61 -1.32
C ASP A 6 1.30 -38.34 -2.19
N GLU A 7 0.48 -38.35 -3.24
CA GLU A 7 0.25 -37.18 -4.10
C GLU A 7 -0.48 -36.08 -3.33
N ALA A 8 -1.52 -36.45 -2.57
CA ALA A 8 -2.26 -35.52 -1.72
C ALA A 8 -1.36 -34.87 -0.64
N GLY A 9 -0.49 -35.65 -0.01
CA GLY A 9 0.49 -35.15 0.96
C GLY A 9 1.46 -34.15 0.34
N SER A 10 2.00 -34.45 -0.84
CA SER A 10 2.91 -33.55 -1.54
C SER A 10 2.26 -32.21 -1.91
N LEU A 11 0.99 -32.23 -2.35
CA LEU A 11 0.23 -31.02 -2.70
C LEU A 11 0.04 -30.10 -1.50
N LEU A 12 -0.32 -30.66 -0.34
CA LEU A 12 -0.49 -29.88 0.89
C LEU A 12 0.81 -29.22 1.33
N VAL A 13 1.95 -29.92 1.23
CA VAL A 13 3.26 -29.36 1.56
C VAL A 13 3.62 -28.18 0.63
N HIS A 14 3.42 -28.33 -0.68
CA HIS A 14 3.67 -27.24 -1.63
C HIS A 14 2.80 -26.01 -1.33
N LEU A 15 1.50 -26.21 -1.11
CA LEU A 15 0.57 -25.11 -0.77
C LEU A 15 0.97 -24.41 0.53
N PHE A 16 1.38 -25.17 1.55
CA PHE A 16 1.86 -24.60 2.80
C PHE A 16 3.11 -23.73 2.60
N LEU A 17 4.10 -24.22 1.86
CA LEU A 17 5.34 -23.46 1.59
C LEU A 17 5.08 -22.18 0.80
N ILE A 18 4.17 -22.23 -0.17
CA ILE A 18 3.75 -21.04 -0.95
C ILE A 18 3.15 -19.99 0.00
N ASN A 19 2.20 -20.38 0.84
CA ASN A 19 1.53 -19.46 1.75
C ASN A 19 2.48 -18.85 2.80
N VAL A 20 3.40 -19.64 3.36
CA VAL A 20 4.41 -19.15 4.31
C VAL A 20 5.35 -18.15 3.64
N THR A 21 5.79 -18.46 2.42
CA THR A 21 6.68 -17.57 1.65
C THR A 21 5.98 -16.25 1.32
N GLN A 22 4.74 -16.33 0.85
CA GLN A 22 3.92 -15.16 0.54
C GLN A 22 3.71 -14.29 1.78
N LEU A 23 3.37 -14.89 2.92
CA LEU A 23 3.21 -14.17 4.19
C LEU A 23 4.51 -13.46 4.61
N GLY A 24 5.65 -14.15 4.53
CA GLY A 24 6.95 -13.56 4.85
C GLY A 24 7.27 -12.34 3.97
N PHE A 25 7.03 -12.45 2.66
CA PHE A 25 7.23 -11.35 1.71
C PHE A 25 6.30 -10.17 1.99
N SER A 26 5.02 -10.43 2.26
CA SER A 26 4.05 -9.39 2.62
C SER A 26 4.43 -8.63 3.89
N ILE A 27 4.96 -9.32 4.92
CA ILE A 27 5.43 -8.66 6.15
C ILE A 27 6.62 -7.73 5.86
N VAL A 28 7.61 -8.20 5.11
CA VAL A 28 8.79 -7.39 4.76
C VAL A 28 8.38 -6.15 3.97
N LEU A 29 7.54 -6.32 2.93
CA LEU A 29 7.03 -5.20 2.15
C LEU A 29 6.20 -4.23 2.99
N GLY A 30 5.36 -4.73 3.90
CA GLY A 30 4.59 -3.91 4.82
C GLY A 30 5.49 -3.04 5.70
N ILE A 31 6.54 -3.62 6.29
CA ILE A 31 7.50 -2.87 7.11
C ILE A 31 8.20 -1.78 6.29
N LEU A 32 8.71 -2.12 5.10
CA LEU A 32 9.37 -1.16 4.21
C LEU A 32 8.43 -0.02 3.81
N PHE A 33 7.18 -0.33 3.50
CA PHE A 33 6.16 0.65 3.18
C PHE A 33 5.87 1.58 4.36
N LEU A 34 5.70 1.05 5.58
CA LEU A 34 5.47 1.86 6.77
C LEU A 34 6.68 2.75 7.11
N MET A 35 7.90 2.23 6.95
CA MET A 35 9.11 3.04 7.08
C MET A 35 9.14 4.18 6.07
N TRP A 36 8.75 3.92 4.82
CA TRP A 36 8.65 4.94 3.79
C TRP A 36 7.60 6.00 4.16
N VAL A 37 6.39 5.61 4.58
CA VAL A 37 5.34 6.53 5.05
C VAL A 37 5.86 7.42 6.18
N TYR A 38 6.52 6.83 7.19
CA TYR A 38 7.10 7.57 8.30
C TYR A 38 8.11 8.61 7.81
N ARG A 39 9.01 8.22 6.90
CA ARG A 39 10.04 9.11 6.34
C ARG A 39 9.43 10.25 5.53
N MET A 40 8.47 9.96 4.65
CA MET A 40 7.82 10.98 3.83
C MET A 40 7.03 11.97 4.69
N CYS A 41 6.31 11.48 5.70
CA CYS A 41 5.61 12.33 6.64
C CYS A 41 6.59 13.22 7.42
N ARG A 42 7.70 12.66 7.92
CA ARG A 42 8.74 13.44 8.63
C ARG A 42 9.35 14.51 7.74
N ASN A 43 9.66 14.18 6.49
CA ASN A 43 10.20 15.14 5.52
C ASN A 43 9.18 16.25 5.22
N ALA A 44 7.90 15.91 5.06
CA ALA A 44 6.83 16.87 4.86
C ALA A 44 6.64 17.83 6.06
N HIS A 45 6.99 17.43 7.29
CA HIS A 45 6.99 18.34 8.45
C HIS A 45 8.11 19.38 8.41
N CYS A 46 9.18 19.14 7.65
CA CYS A 46 10.24 20.12 7.45
C CYS A 46 9.84 21.22 6.45
N VAL A 47 8.74 21.03 5.74
CA VAL A 47 8.18 22.03 4.84
C VAL A 47 7.42 23.05 5.70
N GLY A 48 7.92 24.30 5.74
CA GLY A 48 7.46 25.32 6.69
C GLY A 48 5.95 25.61 6.59
N ASP A 49 5.47 25.87 5.39
CA ASP A 49 4.05 26.03 5.08
C ASP A 49 3.46 24.70 4.59
N GLY A 50 2.26 24.34 5.03
CA GLY A 50 1.58 23.11 4.58
C GLY A 50 1.97 21.82 5.31
N LYS A 51 2.58 21.90 6.50
CA LYS A 51 2.88 20.72 7.33
C LYS A 51 1.66 19.79 7.49
N PRO A 52 1.84 18.46 7.37
CA PRO A 52 0.78 17.51 7.67
C PRO A 52 0.27 17.64 9.11
N THR A 53 -1.01 17.34 9.33
CA THR A 53 -1.65 17.45 10.65
C THR A 53 -1.28 16.30 11.58
N VAL A 54 -0.97 15.14 11.00
CA VAL A 54 -0.63 13.91 11.72
C VAL A 54 0.86 13.86 12.01
N SER A 55 1.27 13.41 13.21
CA SER A 55 2.70 13.16 13.47
C SER A 55 3.24 11.98 12.64
N PRO A 56 4.55 11.92 12.33
CA PRO A 56 5.14 10.83 11.52
C PRO A 56 4.91 9.43 12.10
N SER A 57 4.97 9.28 13.43
CA SER A 57 4.72 7.98 14.09
C SER A 57 3.27 7.53 13.90
N TRP A 58 2.32 8.45 14.02
CA TRP A 58 0.90 8.17 13.75
C TRP A 58 0.64 7.92 12.27
N ALA A 59 1.39 8.54 11.37
CA ALA A 59 1.27 8.31 9.93
C ALA A 59 1.51 6.84 9.56
N ALA A 60 2.48 6.18 10.19
CA ALA A 60 2.68 4.74 10.05
C ALA A 60 1.71 3.92 10.93
N GLY A 61 1.42 4.38 12.15
CA GLY A 61 0.59 3.64 13.11
C GLY A 61 -0.85 3.39 12.67
N VAL A 62 -1.45 4.28 11.88
CA VAL A 62 -2.86 4.10 11.43
C VAL A 62 -3.10 2.83 10.61
N TYR A 63 -2.07 2.31 9.93
CA TYR A 63 -2.18 1.10 9.10
C TYR A 63 -2.35 -0.16 9.95
N LEU A 64 -1.93 -0.13 11.22
CA LEU A 64 -2.07 -1.24 12.15
C LEU A 64 -3.45 -1.28 12.82
N ILE A 65 -4.26 -0.23 12.67
CA ILE A 65 -5.58 -0.11 13.29
C ILE A 65 -6.64 -0.35 12.20
N PRO A 66 -7.35 -1.49 12.19
CA PRO A 66 -8.21 -1.89 11.06
C PRO A 66 -9.24 -0.82 10.65
N VAL A 67 -9.85 -0.16 11.63
CA VAL A 67 -10.85 0.89 11.38
C VAL A 67 -10.23 2.12 10.71
N LEU A 68 -9.07 2.58 11.20
CA LEU A 68 -8.42 3.76 10.65
C LEU A 68 -7.75 3.49 9.29
N ASN A 69 -7.23 2.27 9.12
CA ASN A 69 -6.58 1.79 7.90
C ASN A 69 -7.50 1.86 6.66
N MET A 70 -8.81 2.03 6.84
CA MET A 70 -9.76 2.13 5.74
C MET A 70 -9.77 3.51 5.07
N TRP A 71 -9.53 4.61 5.81
CA TRP A 71 -9.64 5.98 5.26
C TRP A 71 -8.50 6.92 5.64
N LYS A 72 -7.87 6.75 6.80
CA LYS A 72 -6.77 7.63 7.25
C LYS A 72 -5.55 7.57 6.32
N PRO A 73 -5.13 6.41 5.79
CA PRO A 73 -4.01 6.33 4.83
C PRO A 73 -4.12 7.31 3.67
N TYR A 74 -5.30 7.44 3.06
CA TYR A 74 -5.54 8.36 1.95
C TYR A 74 -5.39 9.82 2.38
N LEU A 75 -6.01 10.20 3.50
CA LEU A 75 -5.93 11.57 4.01
C LEU A 75 -4.48 11.97 4.29
N ILE A 76 -3.70 11.07 4.88
CA ILE A 76 -2.31 11.31 5.25
C ILE A 76 -1.43 11.44 4.01
N MET A 77 -1.56 10.54 3.03
CA MET A 77 -0.82 10.65 1.77
C MET A 77 -1.18 11.93 1.01
N LYS A 78 -2.45 12.33 1.05
CA LYS A 78 -2.92 13.59 0.46
C LYS A 78 -2.25 14.79 1.13
N GLU A 79 -2.27 14.87 2.45
CA GLU A 79 -1.61 15.96 3.19
C GLU A 79 -0.10 16.01 2.91
N ILE A 80 0.56 14.85 2.82
CA ILE A 80 2.00 14.77 2.48
C ILE A 80 2.25 15.30 1.06
N TYR A 81 1.44 14.90 0.08
CA TYR A 81 1.57 15.38 -1.31
C TYR A 81 1.33 16.90 -1.40
N GLU A 82 0.30 17.40 -0.71
CA GLU A 82 -0.03 18.83 -0.66
C GLU A 82 1.08 19.65 0.01
N ALA A 83 1.70 19.12 1.07
CA ALA A 83 2.85 19.74 1.73
C ALA A 83 4.02 19.95 0.76
N PHE A 84 4.38 18.92 -0.02
CA PHE A 84 5.49 19.05 -0.98
C PHE A 84 5.15 19.95 -2.16
N ARG A 85 3.92 19.87 -2.69
CA ARG A 85 3.52 20.64 -3.89
C ARG A 85 3.08 22.07 -3.58
N GLN A 86 2.91 22.44 -2.31
CA GLN A 86 2.45 23.76 -1.87
C GLN A 86 1.12 24.19 -2.51
N ARG A 87 0.26 23.22 -2.84
CA ARG A 87 -1.02 23.43 -3.49
C ARG A 87 -1.98 22.28 -3.20
N PRO A 88 -3.30 22.48 -3.33
CA PRO A 88 -4.27 21.39 -3.20
C PRO A 88 -3.96 20.24 -4.16
N SER A 89 -4.24 19.01 -3.71
CA SER A 89 -3.90 17.82 -4.46
C SER A 89 -4.69 17.74 -5.77
N ASP A 90 -3.96 17.69 -6.89
CA ASP A 90 -4.46 17.46 -8.24
C ASP A 90 -4.22 16.01 -8.72
N SER A 91 -3.60 15.18 -7.88
CA SER A 91 -3.19 13.83 -8.25
C SER A 91 -4.38 12.87 -8.29
N LYS A 92 -4.59 12.28 -9.47
CA LYS A 92 -5.56 11.19 -9.67
C LYS A 92 -5.03 9.84 -9.18
N VAL A 93 -3.74 9.73 -8.90
CA VAL A 93 -3.09 8.48 -8.49
C VAL A 93 -3.40 8.14 -7.03
N LEU A 94 -3.45 9.15 -6.14
CA LEU A 94 -3.81 8.94 -4.73
C LEU A 94 -5.21 8.30 -4.55
N PRO A 95 -6.30 8.84 -5.14
CA PRO A 95 -7.62 8.22 -5.02
C PRO A 95 -7.68 6.87 -5.75
N LEU A 96 -6.98 6.68 -6.87
CA LEU A 96 -6.91 5.39 -7.57
C LEU A 96 -6.26 4.29 -6.72
N TRP A 97 -5.14 4.62 -6.07
CA TRP A 97 -4.48 3.70 -5.14
C TRP A 97 -5.39 3.36 -3.96
N TRP A 98 -6.02 4.36 -3.36
CA TRP A 98 -6.89 4.14 -2.21
C TRP A 98 -8.12 3.31 -2.57
N THR A 99 -8.75 3.52 -3.73
CA THR A 99 -9.88 2.67 -4.16
C THR A 99 -9.42 1.24 -4.41
N ALA A 100 -8.26 1.02 -5.03
CA ALA A 100 -7.69 -0.32 -5.17
C ALA A 100 -7.41 -0.97 -3.81
N TRP A 101 -6.95 -0.19 -2.81
CA TRP A 101 -6.69 -0.67 -1.45
C TRP A 101 -7.97 -1.13 -0.76
N VAL A 102 -9.02 -0.31 -0.80
CA VAL A 102 -10.32 -0.64 -0.20
C VAL A 102 -10.95 -1.86 -0.88
N LEU A 103 -10.91 -1.93 -2.21
CA LEU A 103 -11.44 -3.07 -2.96
C LEU A 103 -10.69 -4.36 -2.61
N SER A 104 -9.35 -4.32 -2.58
CA SER A 104 -8.55 -5.50 -2.23
C SER A 104 -8.79 -5.94 -0.78
N SER A 105 -8.97 -4.98 0.13
CA SER A 105 -9.32 -5.26 1.53
C SER A 105 -10.70 -5.91 1.66
N ALA A 106 -11.67 -5.45 0.89
CA ALA A 106 -13.00 -6.05 0.83
C ALA A 106 -12.94 -7.49 0.30
N VAL A 107 -12.28 -7.71 -0.84
CA VAL A 107 -12.08 -9.06 -1.41
C VAL A 107 -11.38 -9.97 -0.42
N GLY A 108 -10.34 -9.49 0.26
CA GLY A 108 -9.61 -10.27 1.28
C GLY A 108 -10.50 -10.69 2.45
N CYS A 109 -11.35 -9.79 2.94
CA CYS A 109 -12.32 -10.09 4.00
C CYS A 109 -13.32 -11.18 3.54
N PHE A 110 -13.87 -11.05 2.33
CA PHE A 110 -14.77 -12.06 1.76
C PHE A 110 -14.08 -13.41 1.60
N THR A 111 -12.90 -13.46 0.98
CA THR A 111 -12.14 -14.69 0.78
C THR A 111 -11.81 -15.37 2.11
N SER A 112 -11.38 -14.62 3.12
CA SER A 112 -11.09 -15.17 4.45
C SER A 112 -12.33 -15.74 5.13
N HIS A 113 -13.48 -15.05 5.02
CA HIS A 113 -14.73 -15.54 5.59
C HIS A 113 -15.18 -16.85 4.93
N TYR A 114 -15.14 -16.92 3.59
CA TYR A 114 -15.51 -18.12 2.84
C TYR A 114 -14.55 -19.29 3.07
N MET A 115 -13.23 -19.04 3.10
CA MET A 115 -12.22 -20.07 3.36
C MET A 115 -12.41 -20.72 4.74
N SER A 116 -12.78 -19.93 5.76
CA SER A 116 -13.00 -20.46 7.12
C SER A 116 -14.21 -21.39 7.27
N ARG A 117 -15.09 -21.46 6.26
CA ARG A 117 -16.36 -22.21 6.30
C ARG A 117 -16.45 -23.34 5.26
N ALA A 118 -15.43 -23.51 4.43
CA ALA A 118 -15.42 -24.55 3.41
C ALA A 118 -15.10 -25.91 4.05
N GLU A 119 -16.08 -26.82 4.08
CA GLU A 119 -15.94 -28.18 4.63
C GLU A 119 -16.00 -29.24 3.52
N THR A 120 -16.58 -28.90 2.37
CA THR A 120 -16.75 -29.81 1.23
C THR A 120 -15.78 -29.53 0.07
N VAL A 121 -15.52 -30.54 -0.76
CA VAL A 121 -14.68 -30.41 -1.97
C VAL A 121 -15.24 -29.36 -2.94
N GLY A 122 -16.57 -29.24 -3.05
CA GLY A 122 -17.22 -28.24 -3.89
C GLY A 122 -17.01 -26.81 -3.38
N GLU A 123 -17.07 -26.61 -2.06
CA GLU A 123 -16.77 -25.32 -1.42
C GLU A 123 -15.29 -24.98 -1.55
N LEU A 124 -14.39 -25.97 -1.50
CA LEU A 124 -12.95 -25.78 -1.74
C LEU A 124 -12.68 -25.24 -3.14
N LEU A 125 -13.36 -25.76 -4.18
CA LEU A 125 -13.23 -25.25 -5.55
C LEU A 125 -13.69 -23.78 -5.67
N VAL A 126 -14.76 -23.40 -4.98
CA VAL A 126 -15.23 -22.01 -4.94
C VAL A 126 -14.26 -21.12 -4.17
N ALA A 127 -13.73 -21.60 -3.04
CA ALA A 127 -12.71 -20.90 -2.25
C ALA A 127 -11.44 -20.64 -3.07
N SER A 128 -10.99 -21.62 -3.86
CA SER A 128 -9.85 -21.45 -4.78
C SER A 128 -10.09 -20.37 -5.84
N ARG A 129 -11.32 -20.25 -6.37
CA ARG A 129 -11.67 -19.17 -7.31
C ARG A 129 -11.59 -17.78 -6.64
N TRP A 130 -12.05 -17.67 -5.39
CA TRP A 130 -11.94 -16.44 -4.61
C TRP A 130 -10.50 -16.11 -4.22
N ALA A 131 -9.66 -17.13 -3.98
CA ALA A 131 -8.22 -16.94 -3.77
C ALA A 131 -7.55 -16.33 -5.01
N ILE A 132 -7.83 -16.86 -6.20
CA ILE A 132 -7.31 -16.32 -7.47
C ILE A 132 -7.78 -14.86 -7.68
N ALA A 133 -9.05 -14.56 -7.35
CA ALA A 133 -9.58 -13.21 -7.43
C ALA A 133 -8.86 -12.25 -6.46
N LEU A 134 -8.54 -12.71 -5.25
CA LEU A 134 -7.75 -11.96 -4.28
C LEU A 134 -6.36 -11.67 -4.81
N ASP A 135 -5.62 -12.68 -5.30
CA ASP A 135 -4.27 -12.48 -5.84
C ASP A 135 -4.26 -11.47 -7.00
N THR A 136 -5.25 -11.56 -7.90
CA THR A 136 -5.41 -10.60 -9.00
C THR A 136 -5.64 -9.18 -8.47
N SER A 137 -6.50 -9.02 -7.46
CA SER A 137 -6.74 -7.70 -6.84
C SER A 137 -5.49 -7.11 -6.19
N LEU A 138 -4.67 -7.95 -5.54
CA LEU A 138 -3.41 -7.54 -4.92
C LEU A 138 -2.39 -7.07 -5.96
N ILE A 139 -2.32 -7.70 -7.14
CA ILE A 139 -1.46 -7.22 -8.24
C ILE A 139 -1.87 -5.81 -8.66
N VAL A 140 -3.17 -5.57 -8.86
CA VAL A 140 -3.69 -4.23 -9.21
C VAL A 140 -3.35 -3.21 -8.13
N LEU A 141 -3.53 -3.58 -6.86
CA LEU A 141 -3.16 -2.73 -5.72
C LEU A 141 -1.67 -2.41 -5.71
N ASN A 142 -0.80 -3.40 -5.91
CA ASN A 142 0.65 -3.21 -5.90
C ASN A 142 1.11 -2.25 -7.00
N VAL A 143 0.52 -2.34 -8.20
CA VAL A 143 0.78 -1.38 -9.29
C VAL A 143 0.33 0.03 -8.89
N ALA A 144 -0.89 0.17 -8.36
CA ALA A 144 -1.39 1.47 -7.92
C ALA A 144 -0.57 2.06 -6.77
N ALA A 145 -0.08 1.21 -5.85
CA ALA A 145 0.79 1.61 -4.75
C ALA A 145 2.16 2.06 -5.25
N ALA A 146 2.75 1.35 -6.21
CA ALA A 146 4.01 1.77 -6.83
C ALA A 146 3.87 3.13 -7.53
N LEU A 147 2.76 3.37 -8.25
CA LEU A 147 2.48 4.66 -8.85
C LEU A 147 2.31 5.77 -7.79
N MET A 148 1.59 5.48 -6.70
CA MET A 148 1.42 6.43 -5.60
C MET A 148 2.77 6.77 -4.95
N ILE A 149 3.60 5.77 -4.67
CA ILE A 149 4.95 5.95 -4.14
C ILE A 149 5.79 6.81 -5.09
N TYR A 150 5.74 6.54 -6.39
CA TYR A 150 6.43 7.34 -7.40
C TYR A 150 6.00 8.81 -7.35
N VAL A 151 4.69 9.08 -7.43
CA VAL A 151 4.15 10.46 -7.45
C VAL A 151 4.48 11.24 -6.18
N VAL A 152 4.39 10.59 -5.01
CA VAL A 152 4.70 11.25 -3.73
C VAL A 152 6.22 11.47 -3.58
N ASN A 153 7.04 10.54 -4.07
CA ASN A 153 8.50 10.72 -4.09
C ASN A 153 8.92 11.83 -5.04
N GLU A 154 8.38 11.86 -6.26
CA GLU A 154 8.60 12.91 -7.26
C GLU A 154 8.31 14.29 -6.66
N ALA A 155 7.13 14.46 -6.05
CA ALA A 155 6.76 15.71 -5.38
C ALA A 155 7.78 16.10 -4.29
N SER A 156 8.30 15.14 -3.52
CA SER A 156 9.32 15.45 -2.50
C SER A 156 10.65 15.87 -3.13
N VAL A 157 11.08 15.22 -4.21
CA VAL A 157 12.35 15.51 -4.89
C VAL A 157 12.31 16.89 -5.51
N GLU A 158 11.24 17.21 -6.25
CA GLU A 158 11.05 18.55 -6.81
C GLU A 158 11.10 19.64 -5.72
N TRP A 159 10.48 19.39 -4.56
CA TRP A 159 10.54 20.32 -3.44
C TRP A 159 11.97 20.54 -2.93
N TYR A 160 12.75 19.48 -2.80
CA TYR A 160 14.15 19.58 -2.40
C TYR A 160 14.99 20.34 -3.44
N GLU A 161 14.80 20.08 -4.73
CA GLU A 161 15.53 20.76 -5.80
C GLU A 161 15.25 22.27 -5.82
N VAL A 162 13.97 22.65 -5.74
CA VAL A 162 13.55 24.06 -5.71
C VAL A 162 14.08 24.78 -4.46
N THR A 163 13.98 24.14 -3.30
CA THR A 163 14.43 24.74 -2.03
C THR A 163 15.95 24.89 -1.99
N GLN A 164 16.69 23.86 -2.42
CA GLN A 164 18.15 23.91 -2.50
C GLN A 164 18.65 25.04 -3.41
N TYR A 165 17.98 25.26 -4.55
CA TYR A 165 18.32 26.33 -5.48
C TYR A 165 18.10 27.73 -4.88
N ASN A 166 16.98 27.90 -4.16
CA ASN A 166 16.67 29.14 -3.43
C ASN A 166 17.70 29.43 -2.32
N ASP A 167 18.10 28.43 -1.53
CA ASP A 167 19.07 28.58 -0.45
C ASP A 167 20.48 28.95 -0.96
N LEU A 168 20.83 28.50 -2.17
CA LEU A 168 22.08 28.85 -2.83
C LEU A 168 22.04 30.25 -3.50
N GLY A 169 20.90 30.95 -3.42
CA GLY A 169 20.71 32.28 -3.98
C GLY A 169 20.72 32.35 -5.50
N VAL A 170 20.65 31.19 -6.18
CA VAL A 170 20.76 31.03 -7.64
C VAL A 170 19.52 31.61 -8.32
N TYR A 171 19.50 32.91 -8.63
CA TYR A 171 18.39 33.55 -9.35
C TYR A 171 18.79 34.18 -10.70
N TRP A 172 19.92 33.78 -11.31
CA TRP A 172 20.57 34.63 -12.32
C TRP A 172 20.19 34.49 -13.80
N GLU A 173 19.23 33.69 -14.28
CA GLU A 173 19.02 33.63 -15.75
C GLU A 173 17.57 33.50 -16.25
N LEU A 174 16.62 34.32 -15.78
CA LEU A 174 15.40 34.62 -16.56
C LEU A 174 14.94 36.08 -16.38
N VAL A 175 15.82 37.03 -16.73
CA VAL A 175 15.44 38.36 -17.24
C VAL A 175 15.58 38.31 -18.76
#